data_AF-A0AA36MK12-F1
#
_entry.id   AF-A0AA36MK12-F1
#
_cell.length_a   1.000
_cell.length_b   1.000
_cell.length_c   1.000
_cell.angle_alpha   90.00
_cell.angle_beta   90.00
_cell.angle_gamma   90.00
#
_symmetry.space_group_name_H-M   'P 1'
#
loop_
_entity.id
_entity.type
_entity.pdbx_description
1 polymer ?
#
loop_
_entity_poly.entity_id
_entity_poly.type
_entity_poly.pdbx_seq_one_letter_code
_entity_poly.pdbx_strand_id
1 'polypeptide(L)'
;MWAFRESLRPIRGDLAEAVQTCLEAALCEQGGFNHLLKAASFGRHFAESAGPPDRHREACRSLRICTELRKAPIEIPITAQQLEKLGMAGLTLRLAQRHFHLLGARICEWVGHCPEKILFHWACAKIRRAKGSPQTDEQLCHAILEKFQRCPGIGFAEVARVAAEMYRPHLATLLLNHEPRSHAQIQVLVQLSRGDERDREIMLRLAFDKVLPM
;
A
#
# COMPACT_ATOMS: atom_id res chain seq x y z
N MET A 1 0.85 45.68 1.90
CA MET A 1 1.52 44.93 2.99
C MET A 1 1.45 45.64 4.36
N TRP A 2 1.60 46.97 4.45
CA TRP A 2 1.55 47.69 5.75
C TRP A 2 0.18 47.65 6.46
N ALA A 3 -0.92 47.92 5.76
CA ALA A 3 -2.28 47.86 6.36
C ALA A 3 -2.68 46.47 6.89
N PHE A 4 -2.05 45.40 6.40
CA PHE A 4 -2.35 44.01 6.77
C PHE A 4 -1.57 43.52 7.98
N ARG A 5 -0.37 44.06 8.23
CA ARG A 5 0.32 43.82 9.50
C ARG A 5 -0.46 44.43 10.66
N GLU A 6 -1.18 45.52 10.43
CA GLU A 6 -2.03 46.18 11.42
C GLU A 6 -3.27 45.33 11.79
N SER A 7 -3.90 44.66 10.81
CA SER A 7 -5.06 43.80 11.07
C SER A 7 -4.73 42.46 11.74
N LEU A 8 -3.47 41.99 11.64
CA LEU A 8 -2.99 40.79 12.32
C LEU A 8 -2.39 41.06 13.71
N ARG A 9 -2.05 42.31 14.04
CA ARG A 9 -1.56 42.70 15.38
C ARG A 9 -2.44 42.23 16.54
N PRO A 10 -3.79 42.34 16.51
CA PRO A 10 -4.62 41.94 17.64
C PRO A 10 -4.69 40.41 17.83
N ILE A 11 -4.48 39.61 16.78
CA ILE A 11 -4.62 38.14 16.82
C ILE A 11 -3.24 37.46 16.91
N ARG A 12 -2.15 38.23 17.01
CA ARG A 12 -0.78 37.69 16.89
C ARG A 12 -0.46 36.63 17.95
N GLY A 13 -1.03 36.74 19.15
CA GLY A 13 -0.90 35.72 20.20
C GLY A 13 -1.58 34.40 19.87
N ASP A 14 -2.79 34.47 19.29
CA ASP A 14 -3.63 33.29 18.99
C ASP A 14 -3.45 32.78 17.56
N LEU A 15 -2.62 33.43 16.76
CA LEU A 15 -2.49 33.15 15.33
C LEU A 15 -2.02 31.72 15.05
N ALA A 16 -1.11 31.20 15.88
CA ALA A 16 -0.63 29.82 15.76
C ALA A 16 -1.75 28.81 16.00
N GLU A 17 -2.59 29.05 17.01
CA GLU A 17 -3.77 28.23 17.31
C GLU A 17 -4.82 28.34 16.20
N ALA A 18 -5.12 29.55 15.71
CA ALA A 18 -6.06 29.74 14.62
C ALA A 18 -5.65 29.01 13.35
N VAL A 19 -4.36 29.04 12.98
CA VAL A 19 -3.81 28.30 11.84
C VAL A 19 -4.00 26.79 12.03
N GLN A 20 -3.74 26.29 13.23
CA GLN A 20 -3.89 24.88 13.56
C GLN A 20 -5.36 24.44 13.50
N THR A 21 -6.27 25.23 14.07
CA THR A 21 -7.71 24.98 14.06
C THR A 21 -8.27 24.99 12.63
N CYS A 22 -7.84 25.93 11.78
CA CYS A 22 -8.21 25.91 10.36
C CYS A 22 -7.73 24.64 9.64
N LEU A 23 -6.51 24.18 9.95
CA LEU A 23 -5.97 22.96 9.37
C LEU A 23 -6.75 21.72 9.84
N GLU A 24 -7.03 21.61 11.13
CA GLU A 24 -7.79 20.49 11.70
C GLU A 24 -9.23 20.45 11.20
N ALA A 25 -9.89 21.61 11.12
CA ALA A 25 -11.20 21.71 10.50
C ALA A 25 -11.16 21.22 9.05
N ALA A 26 -10.15 21.62 8.27
CA ALA A 26 -10.00 21.14 6.89
C ALA A 26 -9.88 19.61 6.80
N LEU A 27 -9.23 18.95 7.78
CA LEU A 27 -9.06 17.49 7.81
C LEU A 27 -10.35 16.71 8.14
N CYS A 28 -11.29 17.34 8.83
CA CYS A 28 -12.60 16.79 9.16
C CYS A 28 -13.61 16.94 8.00
N GLU A 29 -13.41 17.94 7.15
CA GLU A 29 -14.32 18.27 6.06
C GLU A 29 -14.24 17.31 4.86
N GLN A 30 -15.40 17.03 4.25
CA GLN A 30 -15.48 16.27 3.00
C GLN A 30 -15.45 17.16 1.76
N GLY A 31 -15.66 18.46 1.89
CA GLY A 31 -15.67 19.40 0.78
C GLY A 31 -15.41 20.82 1.27
N GLY A 32 -15.24 21.77 0.36
CA GLY A 32 -15.15 23.19 0.72
C GLY A 32 -13.88 23.62 1.48
N PHE A 33 -13.02 22.71 1.95
CA PHE A 33 -11.84 23.00 2.78
C PHE A 33 -10.77 23.92 2.15
N ASN A 34 -10.91 24.31 0.89
CA ASN A 34 -9.98 25.21 0.19
C ASN A 34 -9.81 26.56 0.89
N HIS A 35 -10.89 27.13 1.44
CA HIS A 35 -10.80 28.41 2.15
C HIS A 35 -10.06 28.26 3.48
N LEU A 36 -10.28 27.15 4.20
CA LEU A 36 -9.56 26.80 5.44
C LEU A 36 -8.07 26.58 5.18
N LEU A 37 -7.71 25.83 4.12
CA LEU A 37 -6.32 25.63 3.74
C LEU A 37 -5.63 26.94 3.33
N LYS A 38 -6.33 27.82 2.59
CA LYS A 38 -5.81 29.14 2.23
C LYS A 38 -5.56 30.01 3.48
N ALA A 39 -6.52 30.03 4.41
CA ALA A 39 -6.37 30.75 5.66
C ALA A 39 -5.20 30.22 6.50
N ALA A 40 -5.11 28.89 6.67
CA ALA A 40 -4.02 28.24 7.39
C ALA A 40 -2.65 28.49 6.73
N SER A 41 -2.57 28.35 5.39
CA SER A 41 -1.33 28.61 4.63
C SER A 41 -0.88 30.06 4.76
N PHE A 42 -1.82 31.01 4.71
CA PHE A 42 -1.52 32.42 4.86
C PHE A 42 -1.04 32.75 6.28
N GLY A 43 -1.82 32.38 7.31
CA GLY A 43 -1.50 32.67 8.71
C GLY A 43 -0.17 32.05 9.15
N ARG A 44 0.19 30.88 8.61
CA ARG A 44 1.46 30.20 8.88
C ARG A 44 2.69 31.06 8.58
N HIS A 45 2.65 31.91 7.56
CA HIS A 45 3.79 32.78 7.20
C HIS A 45 4.08 33.85 8.26
N PHE A 46 3.11 34.15 9.13
CA PHE A 46 3.19 35.18 10.16
C PHE A 46 3.26 34.60 11.58
N ALA A 47 3.07 33.29 11.74
CA ALA A 47 3.18 32.60 13.01
C ALA A 47 4.65 32.28 13.32
N GLU A 48 5.18 32.85 14.40
CA GLU A 48 6.58 32.66 14.85
C GLU A 48 6.88 31.23 15.31
N SER A 49 5.84 30.47 15.68
CA SER A 49 5.90 29.07 16.11
C SER A 49 4.98 28.17 15.30
N ALA A 50 4.86 28.40 13.98
CA ALA A 50 4.17 27.46 13.11
C ALA A 50 4.73 26.06 13.38
N GLY A 51 3.87 25.12 13.80
CA GLY A 51 4.26 23.75 14.13
C GLY A 51 5.06 23.08 13.01
N PRO A 52 5.58 21.85 13.23
CA PRO A 52 6.52 21.22 12.33
C PRO A 52 6.04 21.30 10.87
N PRO A 53 6.90 21.77 9.95
CA PRO A 53 6.52 22.07 8.57
C PRO A 53 5.90 20.87 7.84
N ASP A 54 6.19 19.67 8.34
CA ASP A 54 5.73 18.39 7.85
C ASP A 54 4.23 18.18 8.05
N ARG A 55 3.63 18.65 9.16
CA ARG A 55 2.20 18.41 9.46
C ARG A 55 1.28 19.02 8.40
N HIS A 56 1.57 20.25 7.97
CA HIS A 56 0.76 20.91 6.92
C HIS A 56 0.91 20.19 5.57
N ARG A 57 2.13 19.73 5.25
CA ARG A 57 2.39 18.98 4.02
C ARG A 57 1.67 17.63 4.03
N GLU A 58 1.69 16.94 5.16
CA GLU A 58 0.96 15.69 5.38
C GLU A 58 -0.55 15.89 5.29
N ALA A 59 -1.09 16.94 5.91
CA ALA A 59 -2.50 17.30 5.81
C ALA A 59 -2.93 17.54 4.35
N CYS A 60 -2.18 18.32 3.58
CA CYS A 60 -2.44 18.51 2.15
C CYS A 60 -2.34 17.18 1.37
N ARG A 61 -1.40 16.30 1.73
CA ARG A 61 -1.27 14.98 1.08
C ARG A 61 -2.49 14.11 1.34
N SER A 62 -2.92 14.01 2.59
CA SER A 62 -4.10 13.25 3.00
C SER A 62 -5.37 13.77 2.34
N LEU A 63 -5.57 15.09 2.33
CA LEU A 63 -6.72 15.71 1.67
C LEU A 63 -6.76 15.41 0.17
N ARG A 64 -5.60 15.47 -0.51
CA ARG A 64 -5.51 15.12 -1.93
C ARG A 64 -5.89 13.66 -2.18
N ILE A 65 -5.40 12.72 -1.37
CA ILE A 65 -5.80 11.30 -1.45
C ILE A 65 -7.32 11.19 -1.26
N CYS A 66 -7.87 11.76 -0.19
CA CYS A 66 -9.30 11.71 0.09
C CYS A 66 -10.15 12.29 -1.03
N THR A 67 -9.73 13.40 -1.65
CA THR A 67 -10.42 14.00 -2.79
C THR A 67 -10.42 13.08 -4.01
N GLU A 68 -9.30 12.46 -4.36
CA GLU A 68 -9.24 11.54 -5.50
C GLU A 68 -10.01 10.25 -5.24
N LEU A 69 -9.95 9.70 -4.02
CA LEU A 69 -10.70 8.51 -3.63
C LEU A 69 -12.22 8.70 -3.73
N ARG A 70 -12.71 9.93 -3.58
CA ARG A 70 -14.14 10.25 -3.68
C ARG A 70 -14.67 10.31 -5.12
N LYS A 71 -13.80 10.46 -6.12
CA LYS A 71 -14.21 10.53 -7.52
C LYS A 71 -14.59 9.14 -8.05
N ALA A 72 -15.49 9.11 -9.04
CA ALA A 72 -15.72 7.92 -9.84
C ALA A 72 -14.43 7.52 -10.57
N PRO A 73 -14.12 6.20 -10.70
CA PRO A 73 -14.91 5.04 -10.30
C PRO A 73 -14.62 4.52 -8.86
N ILE A 74 -13.83 5.24 -8.06
CA ILE A 74 -13.35 4.75 -6.76
C ILE A 74 -14.44 4.91 -5.69
N GLU A 75 -15.03 6.10 -5.58
CA GLU A 75 -16.20 6.36 -4.72
C GLU A 75 -16.03 5.87 -3.27
N ILE A 76 -14.86 6.12 -2.67
CA ILE A 76 -14.60 5.86 -1.25
C ILE A 76 -14.72 7.19 -0.49
N PRO A 77 -15.84 7.44 0.21
CA PRO A 77 -15.98 8.63 1.05
C PRO A 77 -15.17 8.42 2.34
N ILE A 78 -14.02 9.09 2.41
CA ILE A 78 -13.16 9.10 3.60
C ILE A 78 -12.64 10.52 3.87
N THR A 79 -12.69 10.95 5.13
CA THR A 79 -12.05 12.20 5.58
C THR A 79 -10.57 11.99 5.87
N ALA A 80 -9.77 13.05 5.90
CA ALA A 80 -8.35 12.90 6.20
C ALA A 80 -8.13 12.38 7.63
N GLN A 81 -8.94 12.82 8.60
CA GLN A 81 -8.91 12.30 9.97
C GLN A 81 -9.25 10.80 10.05
N GLN A 82 -10.20 10.32 9.23
CA GLN A 82 -10.49 8.90 9.13
C GLN A 82 -9.35 8.13 8.47
N LEU A 83 -8.69 8.72 7.46
CA LEU A 83 -7.52 8.12 6.81
C LEU A 83 -6.34 7.99 7.77
N GLU A 84 -6.09 8.99 8.62
CA GLU A 84 -5.06 8.93 9.66
C GLU A 84 -5.31 7.76 10.63
N LYS A 85 -6.56 7.59 11.10
CA LYS A 85 -6.94 6.48 11.98
C LYS A 85 -6.87 5.12 11.27
N LEU A 86 -7.25 5.05 9.99
CA LEU A 86 -7.20 3.84 9.19
C LEU A 86 -5.76 3.41 8.85
N GLY A 87 -4.88 4.41 8.67
CA GLY A 87 -3.52 4.24 8.19
C GLY A 87 -3.43 3.82 6.72
N MET A 88 -2.24 4.02 6.15
CA MET A 88 -1.95 3.66 4.75
C MET A 88 -2.10 2.16 4.49
N ALA A 89 -1.74 1.31 5.46
CA ALA A 89 -1.94 -0.13 5.39
C ALA A 89 -3.43 -0.52 5.28
N GLY A 90 -4.31 0.17 6.01
CA GLY A 90 -5.76 -0.06 5.95
C GLY A 90 -6.36 0.43 4.63
N LEU A 91 -5.93 1.60 4.15
CA LEU A 91 -6.38 2.13 2.85
C LEU A 91 -5.99 1.19 1.70
N THR A 92 -4.73 0.76 1.65
CA THR A 92 -4.21 -0.10 0.59
C THR A 92 -4.90 -1.46 0.57
N LEU A 93 -5.23 -2.02 1.74
CA LEU A 93 -6.03 -3.24 1.84
C LEU A 93 -7.43 -3.06 1.25
N ARG A 94 -8.14 -1.97 1.59
CA ARG A 94 -9.48 -1.69 1.03
C ARG A 94 -9.44 -1.51 -0.49
N LEU A 95 -8.43 -0.80 -1.01
CA LEU A 95 -8.22 -0.66 -2.45
C LEU A 95 -7.95 -2.01 -3.11
N ALA A 96 -7.14 -2.87 -2.47
CA ALA A 96 -6.83 -4.19 -2.99
C ALA A 96 -8.08 -5.10 -3.06
N GLN A 97 -8.93 -5.06 -2.04
CA GLN A 97 -10.20 -5.79 -1.97
C GLN A 97 -11.17 -5.36 -3.08
N ARG A 98 -11.15 -4.09 -3.48
CA ARG A 98 -11.91 -3.56 -4.63
C ARG A 98 -11.16 -3.67 -5.96
N HIS A 99 -10.04 -4.39 -6.00
CA HIS A 99 -9.18 -4.59 -7.17
C HIS A 99 -8.55 -3.32 -7.77
N PHE A 100 -8.46 -2.23 -7.01
CA PHE A 100 -7.73 -1.02 -7.37
C PHE A 100 -6.22 -1.14 -7.07
N HIS A 101 -5.58 -2.22 -7.53
CA HIS A 101 -4.18 -2.52 -7.22
C HIS A 101 -3.19 -1.47 -7.73
N LEU A 102 -3.39 -1.00 -8.96
CA LEU A 102 -2.52 0.02 -9.56
C LEU A 102 -2.59 1.33 -8.77
N LEU A 103 -3.80 1.78 -8.44
CA LEU A 103 -4.01 3.00 -7.67
C LEU A 103 -3.35 2.91 -6.29
N GLY A 104 -3.60 1.83 -5.55
CA GLY A 104 -3.01 1.69 -4.22
C GLY A 104 -1.48 1.58 -4.26
N ALA A 105 -0.90 0.96 -5.29
CA ALA A 105 0.56 0.91 -5.48
C ALA A 105 1.14 2.30 -5.78
N ARG A 106 0.47 3.11 -6.60
CA ARG A 106 0.88 4.50 -6.88
C ARG A 106 0.75 5.40 -5.65
N ILE A 107 -0.29 5.19 -4.83
CA ILE A 107 -0.42 5.90 -3.55
C ILE A 107 0.72 5.52 -2.60
N CYS A 108 1.08 4.23 -2.52
CA CYS A 108 2.23 3.77 -1.73
C CYS A 108 3.52 4.46 -2.16
N GLU A 109 3.81 4.46 -3.46
CA GLU A 109 4.98 5.13 -4.06
C GLU A 109 4.99 6.62 -3.75
N TRP A 110 3.85 7.30 -3.87
CA TRP A 110 3.75 8.75 -3.63
C TRP A 110 3.96 9.14 -2.17
N VAL A 111 3.51 8.31 -1.22
CA VAL A 111 3.66 8.56 0.22
C VAL A 111 4.98 8.01 0.77
N GLY A 112 5.67 7.12 0.03
CA GLY A 112 6.84 6.39 0.50
C GLY A 112 6.50 5.20 1.39
N HIS A 113 5.31 4.62 1.25
CA HIS A 113 4.88 3.42 1.98
C HIS A 113 5.24 2.15 1.20
N CYS A 114 5.57 1.06 1.90
CA CYS A 114 5.86 -0.22 1.27
C CYS A 114 4.61 -0.79 0.54
N PRO A 115 4.69 -1.14 -0.76
CA PRO A 115 3.58 -1.70 -1.52
C PRO A 115 3.44 -3.23 -1.38
N GLU A 116 4.18 -3.88 -0.49
CA GLU A 116 4.24 -5.35 -0.35
C GLU A 116 2.83 -5.98 -0.27
N LYS A 117 1.98 -5.50 0.65
CA LYS A 117 0.64 -6.08 0.85
C LYS A 117 -0.26 -5.96 -0.38
N ILE A 118 -0.17 -4.87 -1.13
CA ILE A 118 -0.98 -4.67 -2.33
C ILE A 118 -0.48 -5.50 -3.50
N LEU A 119 0.84 -5.64 -3.64
CA LEU A 119 1.46 -6.53 -4.63
C LEU A 119 1.14 -8.00 -4.35
N PHE A 120 1.20 -8.40 -3.08
CA PHE A 120 0.79 -9.73 -2.65
C PHE A 120 -0.67 -10.02 -3.03
N HIS A 121 -1.60 -9.14 -2.64
CA HIS A 121 -3.01 -9.32 -2.99
C HIS A 121 -3.22 -9.33 -4.52
N TRP A 122 -2.52 -8.48 -5.26
CA TRP A 122 -2.57 -8.48 -6.72
C TRP A 122 -2.11 -9.81 -7.31
N ALA A 123 -0.99 -10.36 -6.84
CA ALA A 123 -0.44 -11.62 -7.34
C ALA A 123 -1.43 -12.78 -7.09
N CYS A 124 -1.97 -12.88 -5.87
CA CYS A 124 -2.99 -13.87 -5.53
C CYS A 124 -4.26 -13.72 -6.40
N ALA A 125 -4.72 -12.49 -6.63
CA ALA A 125 -5.87 -12.23 -7.51
C ALA A 125 -5.56 -12.61 -8.97
N LYS A 126 -4.34 -12.37 -9.45
CA LYS A 126 -3.91 -12.74 -10.80
C LYS A 126 -3.89 -14.25 -11.01
N ILE A 127 -3.33 -15.00 -10.04
CA ILE A 127 -3.32 -16.48 -10.08
C ILE A 127 -4.75 -17.02 -10.10
N ARG A 128 -5.62 -16.52 -9.22
CA ARG A 128 -7.02 -16.96 -9.16
C ARG A 128 -7.79 -16.71 -10.46
N ARG A 129 -7.58 -15.53 -11.07
CA ARG A 129 -8.20 -15.17 -12.36
C ARG A 129 -7.64 -15.93 -13.56
N ALA A 130 -6.42 -16.45 -13.46
CA ALA A 130 -5.81 -17.20 -14.55
C ALA A 130 -6.41 -18.60 -14.71
N LYS A 131 -7.21 -19.09 -13.76
CA LYS A 131 -7.94 -20.36 -13.89
C LYS A 131 -8.85 -20.31 -15.13
N GLY A 132 -8.65 -21.24 -16.07
CA GLY A 132 -9.40 -21.29 -17.34
C GLY A 132 -8.92 -20.32 -18.42
N SER A 133 -7.83 -19.58 -18.18
CA SER A 133 -7.18 -18.74 -19.19
C SER A 133 -6.05 -19.51 -19.91
N PRO A 134 -5.66 -19.10 -21.14
CA PRO A 134 -4.53 -19.70 -21.85
C PRO A 134 -3.15 -19.31 -21.28
N GLN A 135 -3.10 -18.59 -20.15
CA GLN A 135 -1.83 -18.17 -19.55
C GLN A 135 -1.11 -19.36 -18.91
N THR A 136 0.13 -19.58 -19.36
CA THR A 136 1.01 -20.61 -18.79
C THR A 136 1.56 -20.18 -17.42
N ASP A 137 2.08 -21.15 -16.67
CA ASP A 137 2.67 -20.91 -15.36
C ASP A 137 3.95 -20.06 -15.47
N GLU A 138 4.74 -20.21 -16.54
CA GLU A 138 5.92 -19.38 -16.82
C GLU A 138 5.54 -17.92 -17.04
N GLN A 139 4.46 -17.68 -17.80
CA GLN A 139 3.95 -16.33 -18.05
C GLN A 139 3.44 -15.66 -16.78
N LEU A 140 2.76 -16.42 -15.91
CA LEU A 140 2.32 -15.91 -14.61
C LEU A 140 3.49 -15.63 -13.69
N CYS A 141 4.44 -16.55 -13.60
CA CYS A 141 5.66 -16.40 -12.80
C CYS A 141 6.43 -15.13 -13.22
N HIS A 142 6.71 -14.98 -14.51
CA HIS A 142 7.39 -13.80 -15.05
C HIS A 142 6.65 -12.50 -14.70
N ALA A 143 5.33 -12.45 -14.90
CA ALA A 143 4.55 -11.25 -14.59
C ALA A 143 4.55 -10.90 -13.09
N ILE A 144 4.59 -11.91 -12.21
CA ILE A 144 4.69 -11.69 -10.75
C ILE A 144 6.08 -11.18 -10.39
N LEU A 145 7.14 -11.81 -10.90
CA LEU A 145 8.52 -11.42 -10.68
C LEU A 145 8.79 -9.97 -11.11
N GLU A 146 8.33 -9.59 -12.31
CA GLU A 146 8.49 -8.24 -12.85
C GLU A 146 7.92 -7.16 -11.89
N LYS A 147 6.79 -7.44 -11.22
CA LYS A 147 6.22 -6.50 -10.25
C LYS A 147 6.91 -6.56 -8.89
N PHE A 148 7.35 -7.74 -8.47
CA PHE A 148 7.98 -7.95 -7.17
C PHE A 148 9.40 -7.36 -7.13
N GLN A 149 10.09 -7.24 -8.27
CA GLN A 149 11.39 -6.55 -8.38
C GLN A 149 11.36 -5.10 -7.85
N ARG A 150 10.19 -4.46 -7.82
CA ARG A 150 10.02 -3.10 -7.28
C ARG A 150 9.97 -3.05 -5.75
N CYS A 151 9.98 -4.19 -5.07
CA CYS A 151 9.91 -4.31 -3.62
C CYS A 151 10.98 -5.31 -3.14
N PRO A 152 12.22 -4.87 -2.88
CA PRO A 152 13.29 -5.78 -2.45
C PRO A 152 12.91 -6.48 -1.14
N GLY A 153 13.20 -7.78 -1.05
CA GLY A 153 12.92 -8.59 0.14
C GLY A 153 11.47 -9.09 0.27
N ILE A 154 10.61 -8.85 -0.73
CA ILE A 154 9.27 -9.44 -0.79
C ILE A 154 9.35 -10.97 -0.81
N GLY A 155 8.51 -11.62 -0.01
CA GLY A 155 8.40 -13.08 0.02
C GLY A 155 7.46 -13.61 -1.06
N PHE A 156 7.77 -14.79 -1.58
CA PHE A 156 7.00 -15.55 -2.56
C PHE A 156 6.23 -16.73 -1.95
N ALA A 157 6.62 -17.19 -0.76
CA ALA A 157 6.09 -18.38 -0.09
C ALA A 157 4.55 -18.41 -0.03
N GLU A 158 3.93 -17.30 0.39
CA GLU A 158 2.48 -17.24 0.50
C GLU A 158 1.78 -17.17 -0.87
N VAL A 159 2.40 -16.53 -1.87
CA VAL A 159 1.89 -16.51 -3.25
C VAL A 159 1.97 -17.91 -3.87
N ALA A 160 3.04 -18.65 -3.57
CA ALA A 160 3.22 -20.04 -3.99
C ALA A 160 2.18 -20.97 -3.35
N ARG A 161 1.85 -20.76 -2.06
CA ARG A 161 0.73 -21.49 -1.41
C ARG A 161 -0.58 -21.26 -2.16
N VAL A 162 -0.89 -20.02 -2.52
CA VAL A 162 -2.09 -19.71 -3.32
C VAL A 162 -2.02 -20.35 -4.71
N ALA A 163 -0.85 -20.42 -5.35
CA ALA A 163 -0.69 -21.14 -6.62
C ALA A 163 -1.05 -22.64 -6.48
N ALA A 164 -0.56 -23.29 -5.43
CA ALA A 164 -0.87 -24.68 -5.15
C ALA A 164 -2.35 -24.91 -4.83
N GLU A 165 -2.97 -24.06 -4.01
CA GLU A 165 -4.42 -24.09 -3.72
C GLU A 165 -5.27 -23.93 -5.00
N MET A 166 -4.74 -23.25 -6.01
CA MET A 166 -5.38 -23.09 -7.31
C MET A 166 -5.05 -24.21 -8.30
N TYR A 167 -4.54 -25.36 -7.82
CA TYR A 167 -4.16 -26.53 -8.60
C TYR A 167 -3.07 -26.24 -9.66
N ARG A 168 -2.14 -25.34 -9.34
CA ARG A 168 -0.95 -25.02 -10.17
C ARG A 168 0.34 -25.30 -9.39
N PRO A 169 0.69 -26.58 -9.14
CA PRO A 169 1.88 -26.95 -8.38
C PRO A 169 3.19 -26.53 -9.09
N HIS A 170 3.22 -26.58 -10.43
CA HIS A 170 4.36 -26.12 -11.21
C HIS A 170 4.63 -24.62 -10.99
N LEU A 171 3.63 -23.75 -11.12
CA LEU A 171 3.74 -22.34 -10.73
C LEU A 171 4.23 -22.15 -9.29
N ALA A 172 3.73 -22.95 -8.33
CA ALA A 172 4.15 -22.86 -6.94
C ALA A 172 5.66 -23.12 -6.79
N THR A 173 6.20 -24.15 -7.45
CA THR A 173 7.64 -24.43 -7.44
C THR A 173 8.46 -23.31 -8.08
N LEU A 174 8.02 -22.79 -9.24
CA LEU A 174 8.69 -21.67 -9.91
C LEU A 174 8.80 -20.46 -8.99
N LEU A 175 7.72 -20.09 -8.30
CA LEU A 175 7.72 -18.97 -7.36
C LEU A 175 8.60 -19.25 -6.13
N LEU A 176 8.60 -20.47 -5.59
CA LEU A 176 9.42 -20.85 -4.43
C LEU A 176 10.92 -20.79 -4.73
N ASN A 177 11.35 -21.03 -5.97
CA ASN A 177 12.76 -20.88 -6.35
C ASN A 177 13.29 -19.46 -6.19
N HIS A 178 12.40 -18.46 -6.14
CA HIS A 178 12.73 -17.06 -5.90
C HIS A 178 12.51 -16.60 -4.45
N GLU A 179 12.13 -17.51 -3.54
CA GLU A 179 11.92 -17.16 -2.14
C GLU A 179 13.26 -16.80 -1.46
N PRO A 180 13.41 -15.56 -0.93
CA PRO A 180 14.64 -15.17 -0.24
C PRO A 180 14.83 -15.88 1.11
N ARG A 181 13.76 -16.37 1.74
CA ARG A 181 13.79 -17.00 3.08
C ARG A 181 13.77 -18.53 2.95
N SER A 182 14.94 -19.16 3.02
CA SER A 182 15.09 -20.62 2.88
C SER A 182 14.20 -21.43 3.83
N HIS A 183 14.05 -20.98 5.08
CA HIS A 183 13.13 -21.63 6.03
C HIS A 183 11.67 -21.60 5.56
N ALA A 184 11.18 -20.47 5.05
CA ALA A 184 9.82 -20.35 4.53
C ALA A 184 9.64 -21.21 3.27
N GLN A 185 10.65 -21.24 2.40
CA GLN A 185 10.68 -22.10 1.22
C GLN A 185 10.51 -23.58 1.59
N ILE A 186 11.33 -24.09 2.53
CA ILE A 186 11.28 -25.48 3.00
C ILE A 186 9.92 -25.78 3.64
N GLN A 187 9.41 -24.89 4.50
CA GLN A 187 8.10 -25.09 5.13
C GLN A 187 6.98 -25.25 4.10
N VAL A 188 6.96 -24.42 3.05
CA VAL A 188 5.96 -24.55 1.99
C VAL A 188 6.16 -25.83 1.19
N LEU A 189 7.38 -26.18 0.78
CA LEU A 189 7.64 -27.44 0.06
C LEU A 189 7.18 -28.67 0.86
N VAL A 190 7.43 -28.70 2.17
CA VAL A 190 6.96 -29.77 3.05
C VAL A 190 5.43 -29.80 3.11
N GLN A 191 4.77 -28.64 3.21
CA GLN A 191 3.30 -28.57 3.18
C GLN A 191 2.73 -29.10 1.85
N LEU A 192 3.32 -28.71 0.72
CA LEU A 192 2.90 -29.17 -0.61
C LEU A 192 3.09 -30.68 -0.78
N SER A 193 4.19 -31.24 -0.27
CA SER A 193 4.46 -32.69 -0.32
C SER A 193 3.47 -33.57 0.45
N ARG A 194 2.74 -32.98 1.41
CA ARG A 194 1.72 -33.71 2.20
C ARG A 194 0.36 -33.77 1.51
N GLY A 195 0.11 -32.92 0.50
CA GLY A 195 -1.20 -32.78 -0.13
C GLY A 195 -1.37 -33.53 -1.45
N ASP A 196 -0.34 -33.54 -2.32
CA ASP A 196 -0.42 -34.14 -3.66
C ASP A 196 0.55 -35.34 -3.77
N GLU A 197 0.03 -36.57 -3.87
CA GLU A 197 0.85 -37.80 -3.91
C GLU A 197 1.75 -37.87 -5.14
N ARG A 198 1.34 -37.24 -6.26
CA ARG A 198 2.06 -37.32 -7.54
C ARG A 198 3.38 -36.54 -7.53
N ASP A 199 3.40 -35.40 -6.86
CA ASP A 199 4.58 -34.52 -6.83
C ASP A 199 5.36 -34.63 -5.51
N ARG A 200 4.90 -35.47 -4.57
CA ARG A 200 5.46 -35.63 -3.22
C ARG A 200 6.95 -35.93 -3.23
N GLU A 201 7.41 -36.87 -4.05
CA GLU A 201 8.81 -37.27 -4.09
C GLU A 201 9.70 -36.16 -4.65
N ILE A 202 9.25 -35.46 -5.68
CA ILE A 202 9.95 -34.31 -6.28
C ILE A 202 10.06 -33.17 -5.26
N MET A 203 8.96 -32.83 -4.59
CA MET A 203 8.92 -31.76 -3.59
C MET A 203 9.79 -32.05 -2.37
N LEU A 204 9.82 -33.31 -1.91
CA LEU A 204 10.69 -33.72 -0.80
C LEU A 204 12.16 -33.69 -1.22
N ARG A 205 12.51 -34.19 -2.41
CA ARG A 205 13.89 -34.11 -2.92
C ARG A 205 14.37 -32.66 -3.01
N LEU A 206 13.56 -31.76 -3.58
CA LEU A 206 13.86 -30.33 -3.64
C LEU A 206 14.04 -29.70 -2.25
N ALA A 207 13.24 -30.12 -1.26
CA ALA A 207 13.39 -29.64 0.11
C ALA A 207 14.69 -30.16 0.76
N PHE A 208 15.05 -31.42 0.53
CA PHE A 208 16.29 -32.02 1.03
C PHE A 208 17.53 -31.37 0.41
N ASP A 209 17.54 -31.15 -0.91
CA ASP A 209 18.65 -30.51 -1.64
C ASP A 209 18.91 -29.07 -1.16
N LYS A 210 17.88 -28.40 -0.62
CA LYS A 210 18.00 -27.04 -0.07
C LYS A 210 18.48 -27.00 1.39
N VAL A 211 18.28 -28.08 2.16
CA VAL A 211 18.74 -28.20 3.56
C VAL A 211 20.22 -28.59 3.63
N LEU A 212 20.72 -29.31 2.62
CA LEU A 212 22.12 -29.68 2.48
C LEU A 212 22.75 -28.89 1.31
N PRO A 213 23.05 -27.59 1.49
CA PRO A 213 23.90 -26.92 0.53
C PRO A 213 25.29 -27.55 0.62
N MET A 214 25.71 -28.24 -0.43
CA MET A 214 27.14 -28.46 -0.69
C MET A 214 27.87 -27.13 -0.68
#